data_AF-G9MVY1-F1
#
_entry.id   AF-G9MVY1-F1
#
_cell.length_a   1.000
_cell.length_b   1.000
_cell.length_c   1.000
_cell.angle_alpha   90.00
_cell.angle_beta   90.00
_cell.angle_gamma   90.00
#
_symmetry.space_group_name_H-M   'P 1'
#
loop_
_entity.id
_entity.type
_entity.pdbx_description
1 polymer ?
#
loop_
_entity_poly.entity_id
_entity_poly.type
_entity_poly.pdbx_seq_one_letter_code
_entity_poly.pdbx_strand_id
1 'polypeptide(L)'
;MASQDIPRQPLTLTDEDLNLTFSATYTESVKPFRVSVKQAFVDQTRLKASLTRFIDTEFQPPNNQPEFTDGPPTHAAKTIATHWANVYNWRAVEDDINNRLTQFTTIVRTPDTAYTEPIPLHFVHHRSPRPNAIPLLFVHGWPGSFLEVADIIRLLTHPPDDSAPAFHVVAPSIPGYGFSPSPRAPGFGYRQAGAAFNNLMQDHLGYSRYVAQGGDAGDFIIRYAAVDFPDAVVSLHSNFWVVPPTDEDRTKLKEGKSTLEEADIIRRLDGFSGQHWAYGHLHQTRPLRLAHAMTDSPVGLAMWIYDVLVPCVEEENVARIWTPDRVITWTMMHWIPGPYAAFSLYKHGAADGAISISGIENLPYVKQPVAISQFPHDIWYRTPLDWAKRNGNVKRSIVHEKGGHFPALEIPEVLARDIWQFFGNAKESGTEVFK
;
A
#
# COMPACT_ATOMS: atom_id res chain seq x y z
N MET A 1 -47.00 11.82 16.56
CA MET A 1 -46.95 11.59 15.10
C MET A 1 -45.88 10.53 14.88
N ALA A 2 -46.26 9.32 14.49
CA ALA A 2 -45.30 8.26 14.19
C ALA A 2 -44.56 8.65 12.90
N SER A 3 -43.24 8.78 12.95
CA SER A 3 -42.44 8.92 11.73
C SER A 3 -42.60 7.62 10.95
N GLN A 4 -43.21 7.70 9.78
CA GLN A 4 -43.19 6.61 8.83
C GLN A 4 -41.73 6.45 8.39
N ASP A 5 -41.08 5.37 8.85
CA ASP A 5 -39.80 4.92 8.34
C ASP A 5 -39.99 4.49 6.88
N ILE A 6 -39.83 5.43 5.96
CA ILE A 6 -39.72 5.12 4.54
C ILE A 6 -38.38 4.38 4.36
N PRO A 7 -38.37 3.13 3.88
CA PRO A 7 -37.13 2.40 3.65
C PRO A 7 -36.25 3.20 2.69
N ARG A 8 -35.06 3.62 3.14
CA ARG A 8 -34.08 4.29 2.29
C ARG A 8 -33.71 3.32 1.15
N GLN A 9 -33.82 3.78 -0.09
CA GLN A 9 -33.33 2.99 -1.22
C GLN A 9 -31.82 2.72 -1.04
N PRO A 10 -31.35 1.48 -1.26
CA PRO A 10 -29.92 1.16 -1.15
C PRO A 10 -29.10 2.04 -2.09
N LEU A 11 -28.00 2.61 -1.58
CA LEU A 11 -27.15 3.46 -2.39
C LEU A 11 -26.48 2.66 -3.51
N THR A 12 -26.51 3.21 -4.72
CA THR A 12 -25.80 2.70 -5.89
C THR A 12 -25.02 3.86 -6.51
N LEU A 13 -23.76 3.62 -6.87
CA LEU A 13 -22.88 4.58 -7.53
C LEU A 13 -22.27 3.91 -8.77
N THR A 14 -22.49 4.50 -9.94
CA THR A 14 -21.98 4.02 -11.23
C THR A 14 -20.68 4.72 -11.62
N ASP A 15 -20.04 4.26 -12.69
CA ASP A 15 -18.89 4.94 -13.28
C ASP A 15 -19.24 6.32 -13.87
N GLU A 16 -20.48 6.55 -14.28
CA GLU A 16 -20.96 7.86 -14.70
C GLU A 16 -21.10 8.81 -13.51
N ASP A 17 -21.72 8.36 -12.41
CA ASP A 17 -21.89 9.16 -11.18
C ASP A 17 -20.56 9.61 -10.58
N LEU A 18 -19.52 8.80 -10.77
CA LEU A 18 -18.19 8.97 -10.20
C LEU A 18 -17.16 9.48 -11.23
N ASN A 19 -17.57 9.71 -12.49
CA ASN A 19 -16.72 10.14 -13.60
C ASN A 19 -15.46 9.27 -13.76
N LEU A 20 -15.63 7.94 -13.75
CA LEU A 20 -14.52 6.98 -13.80
C LEU A 20 -14.05 6.70 -15.22
N THR A 21 -12.77 6.40 -15.34
CA THR A 21 -12.08 5.98 -16.57
C THR A 21 -12.26 4.48 -16.86
N PHE A 22 -13.01 3.77 -16.02
CA PHE A 22 -13.29 2.34 -16.09
C PHE A 22 -14.76 2.08 -15.74
N SER A 23 -15.30 0.96 -16.21
CA SER A 23 -16.66 0.53 -15.91
C SER A 23 -16.73 -0.13 -14.54
N ALA A 24 -17.59 0.38 -13.66
CA ALA A 24 -17.83 -0.17 -12.35
C ALA A 24 -19.21 0.23 -11.83
N THR A 25 -19.75 -0.58 -10.93
CA THR A 25 -20.92 -0.23 -10.14
C THR A 25 -20.66 -0.64 -8.70
N TYR A 26 -20.90 0.28 -7.78
CA TYR A 26 -20.76 0.07 -6.34
C TYR A 26 -22.15 0.11 -5.72
N THR A 27 -22.45 -0.89 -4.90
CA THR A 27 -23.71 -0.97 -4.15
C THR A 27 -23.37 -1.24 -2.69
N GLU A 28 -24.33 -1.05 -1.78
CA GLU A 28 -24.13 -1.44 -0.37
C GLU A 28 -23.94 -2.97 -0.19
N SER A 29 -24.33 -3.78 -1.17
CA SER A 29 -24.00 -5.21 -1.21
C SER A 29 -22.69 -5.47 -1.96
N VAL A 30 -21.97 -6.51 -1.54
CA VAL A 30 -20.78 -7.00 -2.25
C VAL A 30 -21.16 -7.54 -3.63
N LYS A 31 -20.53 -7.02 -4.69
CA LYS A 31 -20.72 -7.45 -6.08
C LYS A 31 -19.41 -7.95 -6.68
N PRO A 32 -19.41 -9.03 -7.48
CA PRO A 32 -18.25 -9.41 -8.27
C PRO A 32 -17.82 -8.27 -9.18
N PHE A 33 -16.52 -8.09 -9.33
CA PHE A 33 -15.92 -7.06 -10.16
C PHE A 33 -14.95 -7.69 -11.16
N ARG A 34 -14.93 -7.15 -12.37
CA ARG A 34 -13.89 -7.40 -13.35
C ARG A 34 -13.39 -6.05 -13.83
N VAL A 35 -12.08 -5.91 -13.89
CA VAL A 35 -11.41 -4.74 -14.46
C VAL A 35 -11.85 -4.57 -15.90
N SER A 36 -12.32 -3.37 -16.24
CA SER A 36 -12.74 -2.99 -17.58
C SER A 36 -12.50 -1.50 -17.79
N VAL A 37 -11.26 -1.14 -18.13
CA VAL A 37 -10.87 0.25 -18.40
C VAL A 37 -11.42 0.69 -19.76
N LYS A 38 -11.98 1.90 -19.85
CA LYS A 38 -12.60 2.41 -21.09
C LYS A 38 -11.55 2.51 -22.20
N GLN A 39 -11.86 2.00 -23.39
CA GLN A 39 -10.92 1.98 -24.51
C GLN A 39 -10.41 3.37 -24.88
N ALA A 40 -11.28 4.38 -24.85
CA ALA A 40 -10.91 5.77 -25.09
C ALA A 40 -9.81 6.27 -24.13
N PHE A 41 -9.86 5.87 -22.85
CA PHE A 41 -8.83 6.22 -21.87
C PHE A 41 -7.49 5.52 -22.17
N VAL A 42 -7.53 4.23 -22.55
CA VAL A 42 -6.33 3.47 -22.94
C VAL A 42 -5.68 4.09 -24.18
N ASP A 43 -6.46 4.41 -25.21
CA ASP A 43 -5.97 5.02 -26.45
C ASP A 43 -5.39 6.42 -26.20
N GLN A 44 -6.08 7.23 -25.39
CA GLN A 44 -5.57 8.55 -24.99
C GLN A 44 -4.26 8.44 -24.20
N THR A 45 -4.16 7.46 -23.30
CA THR A 45 -2.94 7.21 -22.51
C THR A 45 -1.78 6.83 -23.41
N ARG A 46 -2.01 5.92 -24.37
CA ARG A 46 -1.03 5.51 -25.36
C ARG A 46 -0.56 6.69 -26.22
N LEU A 47 -1.49 7.53 -26.68
CA LEU A 47 -1.18 8.74 -27.44
C LEU A 47 -0.33 9.71 -26.60
N LYS A 48 -0.73 9.97 -25.35
CA LYS A 48 0.04 10.85 -24.44
C LYS A 48 1.46 10.33 -24.21
N ALA A 49 1.64 9.01 -24.03
CA ALA A 49 2.96 8.41 -23.92
C ALA A 49 3.81 8.63 -25.19
N SER A 50 3.20 8.50 -26.38
CA SER A 50 3.89 8.74 -27.67
C SER A 50 4.31 10.19 -27.90
N LEU A 51 3.61 11.15 -27.27
CA LEU A 51 3.86 12.59 -27.37
C LEU A 51 4.73 13.13 -26.23
N THR A 52 5.35 12.23 -25.44
CA THR A 52 6.21 12.62 -24.32
C THR A 52 7.35 13.52 -24.80
N ARG A 53 7.49 14.69 -24.16
CA ARG A 53 8.66 15.56 -24.35
C ARG A 53 9.76 15.15 -23.38
N PHE A 54 10.98 15.03 -23.89
CA PHE A 54 12.16 14.68 -23.09
C PHE A 54 13.03 15.91 -22.85
N ILE A 55 13.83 15.87 -21.79
CA ILE A 55 14.89 16.86 -21.55
C ILE A 55 16.01 16.59 -22.55
N ASP A 56 16.44 17.62 -23.29
CA ASP A 56 17.53 17.49 -24.26
C ASP A 56 18.84 17.14 -23.54
N THR A 57 19.69 16.37 -24.22
CA THR A 57 20.96 15.86 -23.67
C THR A 57 21.94 16.97 -23.28
N GLU A 58 21.80 18.17 -23.87
CA GLU A 58 22.63 19.35 -23.55
C GLU A 58 22.27 19.99 -22.19
N PHE A 59 21.11 19.66 -21.61
CA PHE A 59 20.65 20.11 -20.29
C PHE A 59 20.68 19.00 -19.23
N GLN A 60 21.37 17.90 -19.51
CA GLN A 60 21.54 16.81 -18.54
C GLN A 60 22.67 17.13 -17.55
N PRO A 61 22.64 16.55 -16.34
CA PRO A 61 23.75 16.65 -15.39
C PRO A 61 25.08 16.24 -16.06
N PRO A 62 26.22 16.80 -15.62
CA PRO A 62 27.52 16.55 -16.24
C PRO A 62 27.78 15.05 -16.44
N ASN A 63 28.44 14.67 -17.54
CA ASN A 63 28.70 13.28 -17.99
C ASN A 63 29.37 12.31 -16.97
N ASN A 64 29.63 12.74 -15.72
CA ASN A 64 30.31 11.98 -14.67
C ASN A 64 29.48 11.80 -13.37
N GLN A 65 28.21 12.24 -13.33
CA GLN A 65 27.35 12.01 -12.15
C GLN A 65 26.70 10.61 -12.23
N PRO A 66 26.68 9.82 -11.14
CA PRO A 66 25.97 8.54 -11.12
C PRO A 66 24.49 8.72 -11.46
N GLU A 67 23.90 7.73 -12.12
CA GLU A 67 22.45 7.73 -12.39
C GLU A 67 21.64 7.78 -11.09
N PHE A 68 20.39 8.26 -11.16
CA PHE A 68 19.50 8.44 -10.01
C PHE A 68 19.91 9.48 -8.98
N THR A 69 21.10 10.10 -9.08
CA THR A 69 21.49 11.18 -8.17
C THR A 69 20.48 12.35 -8.20
N ASP A 70 19.96 12.69 -9.39
CA ASP A 70 18.91 13.72 -9.58
C ASP A 70 17.55 13.11 -9.94
N GLY A 71 17.38 11.80 -9.70
CA GLY A 71 16.23 11.01 -10.13
C GLY A 71 16.43 10.24 -11.45
N PRO A 72 15.37 9.63 -12.01
CA PRO A 72 15.51 8.65 -13.07
C PRO A 72 16.14 9.24 -14.34
N PRO A 73 17.06 8.52 -14.99
CA PRO A 73 17.77 9.04 -16.15
C PRO A 73 16.84 9.18 -17.36
N THR A 74 17.13 10.14 -18.24
CA THR A 74 16.28 10.43 -19.43
C THR A 74 16.14 9.20 -20.35
N HIS A 75 17.16 8.33 -20.42
CA HIS A 75 17.08 7.13 -21.23
C HIS A 75 16.00 6.16 -20.70
N ALA A 76 15.80 6.07 -19.37
CA ALA A 76 14.72 5.27 -18.77
C ALA A 76 13.34 5.83 -19.15
N ALA A 77 13.16 7.16 -19.10
CA ALA A 77 11.93 7.82 -19.56
C ALA A 77 11.64 7.53 -21.04
N LYS A 78 12.66 7.57 -21.92
CA LYS A 78 12.54 7.23 -23.34
C LYS A 78 12.15 5.77 -23.56
N THR A 79 12.74 4.85 -22.80
CA THR A 79 12.41 3.41 -22.82
C THR A 79 10.95 3.20 -22.43
N ILE A 80 10.51 3.76 -21.30
CA ILE A 80 9.11 3.64 -20.85
C ILE A 80 8.15 4.25 -21.86
N ALA A 81 8.40 5.47 -22.34
CA ALA A 81 7.53 6.13 -23.32
C ALA A 81 7.38 5.31 -24.60
N THR A 82 8.50 4.82 -25.15
CA THR A 82 8.53 4.04 -26.39
C THR A 82 7.83 2.70 -26.21
N HIS A 83 8.10 2.00 -25.10
CA HIS A 83 7.45 0.73 -24.79
C HIS A 83 5.95 0.90 -24.58
N TRP A 84 5.54 1.92 -23.82
CA TRP A 84 4.12 2.20 -23.56
C TRP A 84 3.36 2.57 -24.84
N ALA A 85 3.97 3.34 -25.73
CA ALA A 85 3.35 3.75 -26.98
C ALA A 85 3.26 2.62 -28.02
N ASN A 86 4.20 1.68 -28.04
CA ASN A 86 4.37 0.76 -29.17
C ASN A 86 4.14 -0.72 -28.82
N VAL A 87 4.42 -1.13 -27.59
CA VAL A 87 4.52 -2.55 -27.19
C VAL A 87 3.54 -2.91 -26.08
N TYR A 88 3.44 -2.06 -25.05
CA TYR A 88 2.61 -2.33 -23.88
C TYR A 88 1.15 -2.58 -24.26
N ASN A 89 0.60 -3.69 -23.78
CA ASN A 89 -0.77 -4.09 -24.04
C ASN A 89 -1.59 -4.12 -22.75
N TRP A 90 -2.31 -3.02 -22.48
CA TRP A 90 -3.21 -2.94 -21.33
C TRP A 90 -4.25 -4.05 -21.30
N ARG A 91 -4.79 -4.47 -22.46
CA ARG A 91 -5.83 -5.52 -22.50
C ARG A 91 -5.32 -6.87 -22.04
N ALA A 92 -4.08 -7.22 -22.39
CA ALA A 92 -3.45 -8.44 -21.89
C ALA A 92 -3.22 -8.38 -20.36
N VAL A 93 -2.82 -7.21 -19.84
CA VAL A 93 -2.65 -6.99 -18.39
C VAL A 93 -3.99 -7.05 -17.65
N GLU A 94 -5.02 -6.41 -18.19
CA GLU A 94 -6.40 -6.44 -17.68
C GLU A 94 -6.95 -7.86 -17.62
N ASP A 95 -6.73 -8.65 -18.68
CA ASP A 95 -7.11 -10.07 -18.72
C ASP A 95 -6.32 -10.88 -17.68
N ASP A 96 -5.01 -10.69 -17.53
CA ASP A 96 -4.21 -11.36 -16.50
C ASP A 96 -4.75 -11.06 -15.10
N ILE A 97 -4.94 -9.78 -14.76
CA ILE A 97 -5.49 -9.35 -13.46
C ILE A 97 -6.83 -10.04 -13.19
N ASN A 98 -7.73 -10.01 -14.17
CA ASN A 98 -9.05 -10.62 -14.07
C ASN A 98 -9.06 -12.15 -14.00
N ASN A 99 -7.99 -12.81 -14.45
CA ASN A 99 -7.83 -14.26 -14.42
C ASN A 99 -7.14 -14.74 -13.13
N ARG A 100 -6.19 -13.97 -12.60
CA ARG A 100 -5.46 -14.32 -11.38
C ARG A 100 -6.20 -13.90 -10.11
N LEU A 101 -7.02 -12.84 -10.16
CA LEU A 101 -7.62 -12.24 -8.98
C LEU A 101 -9.15 -12.25 -9.01
N THR A 102 -9.75 -12.89 -7.99
CA THR A 102 -11.17 -12.76 -7.67
C THR A 102 -11.41 -11.43 -6.98
N GLN A 103 -12.12 -10.53 -7.65
CA GLN A 103 -12.29 -9.14 -7.26
C GLN A 103 -13.75 -8.80 -7.02
N PHE A 104 -13.98 -7.82 -6.16
CA PHE A 104 -15.30 -7.36 -5.76
C PHE A 104 -15.33 -5.85 -5.55
N THR A 105 -16.54 -5.30 -5.59
CA THR A 105 -16.84 -3.93 -5.20
C THR A 105 -17.97 -3.88 -4.19
N THR A 106 -17.94 -2.87 -3.32
CA THR A 106 -19.04 -2.54 -2.40
C THR A 106 -18.97 -1.05 -2.04
N ILE A 107 -19.96 -0.54 -1.32
CA ILE A 107 -19.91 0.77 -0.66
C ILE A 107 -19.74 0.52 0.83
N VAL A 108 -18.59 0.96 1.37
CA VAL A 108 -18.32 0.92 2.81
C VAL A 108 -18.53 2.30 3.45
N ARG A 109 -18.57 2.30 4.78
CA ARG A 109 -18.67 3.50 5.61
C ARG A 109 -17.55 3.50 6.65
N THR A 110 -17.32 4.65 7.26
CA THR A 110 -16.35 4.85 8.33
C THR A 110 -17.07 5.24 9.62
N PRO A 111 -17.76 4.29 10.28
CA PRO A 111 -18.44 4.59 11.54
C PRO A 111 -17.46 5.15 12.56
N ASP A 112 -17.94 6.02 13.44
CA ASP A 112 -17.17 6.62 14.54
C ASP A 112 -15.94 7.44 14.09
N THR A 113 -15.97 7.95 12.85
CA THR A 113 -14.98 8.91 12.34
C THR A 113 -15.65 10.21 11.89
N ALA A 114 -14.85 11.26 11.67
CA ALA A 114 -15.34 12.53 11.11
C ALA A 114 -15.70 12.45 9.62
N TYR A 115 -15.30 11.37 8.91
CA TYR A 115 -15.62 11.17 7.51
C TYR A 115 -16.97 10.46 7.38
N THR A 116 -17.91 11.08 6.68
CA THR A 116 -19.32 10.62 6.64
C THR A 116 -19.80 10.26 5.23
N GLU A 117 -19.02 10.58 4.20
CA GLU A 117 -19.38 10.25 2.82
C GLU A 117 -19.27 8.73 2.57
N PRO A 118 -20.14 8.15 1.71
CA PRO A 118 -20.02 6.77 1.28
C PRO A 118 -18.71 6.53 0.51
N ILE A 119 -18.08 5.37 0.71
CA ILE A 119 -16.80 5.03 0.09
C ILE A 119 -17.01 3.87 -0.87
N PRO A 120 -17.05 4.11 -2.19
CA PRO A 120 -16.99 3.04 -3.17
C PRO A 120 -15.62 2.36 -3.06
N LEU A 121 -15.61 1.06 -2.80
CA LEU A 121 -14.41 0.31 -2.48
C LEU A 121 -14.28 -0.90 -3.40
N HIS A 122 -13.12 -1.06 -3.99
CA HIS A 122 -12.65 -2.27 -4.66
C HIS A 122 -11.78 -3.11 -3.72
N PHE A 123 -11.91 -4.44 -3.81
CA PHE A 123 -11.05 -5.36 -3.07
C PHE A 123 -10.91 -6.72 -3.78
N VAL A 124 -9.76 -7.36 -3.58
CA VAL A 124 -9.54 -8.77 -3.90
C VAL A 124 -9.99 -9.61 -2.71
N HIS A 125 -10.68 -10.72 -2.94
CA HIS A 125 -11.02 -11.69 -1.89
C HIS A 125 -10.89 -13.12 -2.39
N HIS A 126 -9.97 -13.87 -1.78
CA HIS A 126 -9.82 -15.30 -2.03
C HIS A 126 -10.08 -16.07 -0.74
N ARG A 127 -11.05 -16.98 -0.77
CA ARG A 127 -11.32 -17.88 0.35
C ARG A 127 -10.51 -19.16 0.18
N SER A 128 -9.69 -19.48 1.18
CA SER A 128 -9.16 -20.85 1.31
C SER A 128 -10.30 -21.88 1.36
N PRO A 129 -10.12 -23.07 0.78
CA PRO A 129 -11.03 -24.19 0.95
C PRO A 129 -10.96 -24.84 2.36
N ARG A 130 -9.97 -24.49 3.20
CA ARG A 130 -9.87 -25.05 4.55
C ARG A 130 -10.95 -24.48 5.47
N PRO A 131 -11.67 -25.32 6.23
CA PRO A 131 -12.78 -24.87 7.08
C PRO A 131 -12.35 -23.99 8.26
N ASN A 132 -11.09 -24.11 8.69
CA ASN A 132 -10.48 -23.34 9.78
C ASN A 132 -9.58 -22.20 9.29
N ALA A 133 -9.81 -21.71 8.06
CA ALA A 133 -9.00 -20.63 7.51
C ALA A 133 -9.21 -19.32 8.27
N ILE A 134 -8.12 -18.67 8.64
CA ILE A 134 -8.13 -17.42 9.41
C ILE A 134 -8.45 -16.24 8.46
N PRO A 135 -9.41 -15.37 8.77
CA PRO A 135 -9.61 -14.14 8.00
C PRO A 135 -8.39 -13.21 8.12
N LEU A 136 -7.80 -12.85 6.99
CA LEU A 136 -6.60 -12.00 6.90
C LEU A 136 -6.88 -10.78 6.02
N LEU A 137 -6.74 -9.59 6.61
CA LEU A 137 -6.75 -8.31 5.89
C LEU A 137 -5.32 -7.99 5.43
N PHE A 138 -5.07 -7.90 4.13
CA PHE A 138 -3.79 -7.54 3.53
C PHE A 138 -3.85 -6.11 3.00
N VAL A 139 -3.03 -5.20 3.51
CA VAL A 139 -3.07 -3.77 3.16
C VAL A 139 -1.76 -3.33 2.50
N HIS A 140 -1.88 -2.86 1.25
CA HIS A 140 -0.76 -2.34 0.46
C HIS A 140 -0.40 -0.89 0.86
N GLY A 141 0.64 -0.33 0.23
CA GLY A 141 1.04 1.07 0.40
C GLY A 141 1.13 1.90 -0.87
N TRP A 142 1.99 2.93 -0.85
CA TRP A 142 2.38 3.79 -1.96
C TRP A 142 3.88 3.64 -2.27
N PRO A 143 4.32 3.64 -3.54
CA PRO A 143 3.51 3.71 -4.76
C PRO A 143 2.89 2.35 -5.14
N GLY A 144 2.68 1.48 -4.16
CA GLY A 144 1.95 0.23 -4.25
C GLY A 144 0.49 0.28 -4.72
N SER A 145 -0.12 -0.90 -4.75
CA SER A 145 -1.56 -1.10 -5.03
C SER A 145 -2.00 -2.50 -4.59
N PHE A 146 -3.28 -2.85 -4.78
CA PHE A 146 -3.77 -4.21 -4.55
C PHE A 146 -3.01 -5.30 -5.32
N LEU A 147 -2.27 -4.94 -6.39
CA LEU A 147 -1.44 -5.89 -7.13
C LEU A 147 -0.32 -6.51 -6.29
N GLU A 148 0.08 -5.90 -5.17
CA GLU A 148 1.06 -6.48 -4.24
C GLU A 148 0.61 -7.84 -3.67
N VAL A 149 -0.70 -8.06 -3.52
CA VAL A 149 -1.19 -9.35 -3.01
C VAL A 149 -1.06 -10.47 -4.05
N ALA A 150 -0.90 -10.12 -5.33
CA ALA A 150 -1.20 -11.04 -6.41
C ALA A 150 -0.27 -12.25 -6.49
N ASP A 151 0.99 -12.08 -6.08
CA ASP A 151 2.00 -13.14 -6.12
C ASP A 151 2.06 -13.95 -4.81
N ILE A 152 1.48 -13.44 -3.72
CA ILE A 152 1.46 -14.11 -2.40
C ILE A 152 0.11 -14.76 -2.06
N ILE A 153 -1.00 -14.30 -2.64
CA ILE A 153 -2.37 -14.70 -2.24
C ILE A 153 -2.61 -16.21 -2.32
N ARG A 154 -2.03 -16.88 -3.32
CA ARG A 154 -2.18 -18.33 -3.49
C ARG A 154 -1.46 -19.09 -2.38
N LEU A 155 -0.28 -18.64 -1.96
CA LEU A 155 0.46 -19.24 -0.85
C LEU A 155 -0.39 -19.18 0.42
N LEU A 156 -0.94 -18.00 0.75
CA LEU A 156 -1.73 -17.81 1.97
C LEU A 156 -3.04 -18.59 1.97
N THR A 157 -3.70 -18.72 0.82
CA THR A 157 -5.00 -19.42 0.71
C THR A 157 -4.85 -20.94 0.56
N HIS A 158 -3.74 -21.41 -0.03
CA HIS A 158 -3.42 -22.81 -0.28
C HIS A 158 -2.01 -23.14 0.23
N PRO A 159 -1.79 -23.12 1.56
CA PRO A 159 -0.49 -23.44 2.13
C PRO A 159 -0.08 -24.90 1.81
N PRO A 160 1.23 -25.20 1.85
CA PRO A 160 1.79 -26.46 1.33
C PRO A 160 1.30 -27.72 2.07
N ASP A 161 1.05 -27.61 3.37
CA ASP A 161 0.59 -28.72 4.21
C ASP A 161 -0.23 -28.22 5.41
N ASP A 162 -0.70 -29.13 6.25
CA ASP A 162 -1.57 -28.84 7.40
C ASP A 162 -0.84 -28.19 8.58
N SER A 163 0.49 -28.11 8.56
CA SER A 163 1.26 -27.46 9.63
C SER A 163 1.22 -25.93 9.55
N ALA A 164 1.00 -25.38 8.35
CA ALA A 164 0.81 -23.95 8.14
C ALA A 164 -0.69 -23.59 8.15
N PRO A 165 -1.09 -22.48 8.81
CA PRO A 165 -2.47 -22.02 8.75
C PRO A 165 -2.81 -21.57 7.32
N ALA A 166 -4.08 -21.75 6.93
CA ALA A 166 -4.60 -21.15 5.69
C ALA A 166 -5.41 -19.90 6.03
N PHE A 167 -5.58 -19.03 5.03
CA PHE A 167 -6.26 -17.76 5.21
C PHE A 167 -7.40 -17.53 4.22
N HIS A 168 -8.45 -16.85 4.67
CA HIS A 168 -9.33 -16.10 3.78
C HIS A 168 -8.71 -14.71 3.60
N VAL A 169 -8.11 -14.44 2.44
CA VAL A 169 -7.34 -13.21 2.21
C VAL A 169 -8.23 -12.15 1.57
N VAL A 170 -8.34 -10.99 2.22
CA VAL A 170 -9.04 -9.79 1.73
C VAL A 170 -7.99 -8.69 1.53
N ALA A 171 -7.84 -8.20 0.31
CA ALA A 171 -6.89 -7.14 -0.02
C ALA A 171 -7.61 -5.95 -0.68
N PRO A 172 -8.08 -4.96 0.09
CA PRO A 172 -8.74 -3.78 -0.45
C PRO A 172 -7.75 -2.86 -1.15
N SER A 173 -8.21 -2.17 -2.19
CA SER A 173 -7.50 -1.00 -2.70
C SER A 173 -7.79 0.20 -1.80
N ILE A 174 -6.75 0.86 -1.30
CA ILE A 174 -6.90 2.12 -0.55
C ILE A 174 -7.72 3.11 -1.39
N PRO A 175 -8.74 3.79 -0.83
CA PRO A 175 -9.51 4.79 -1.57
C PRO A 175 -8.62 5.80 -2.28
N GLY A 176 -8.77 5.92 -3.60
CA GLY A 176 -7.89 6.68 -4.47
C GLY A 176 -6.84 5.87 -5.23
N TYR A 177 -6.75 4.56 -5.00
CA TYR A 177 -5.80 3.65 -5.63
C TYR A 177 -6.55 2.60 -6.45
N GLY A 178 -5.96 2.20 -7.58
CA GLY A 178 -6.49 1.17 -8.47
C GLY A 178 -7.94 1.44 -8.85
N PHE A 179 -8.84 0.55 -8.42
CA PHE A 179 -10.26 0.62 -8.70
C PHE A 179 -11.11 1.06 -7.50
N SER A 180 -10.51 1.57 -6.42
CA SER A 180 -11.25 2.31 -5.39
C SER A 180 -11.20 3.80 -5.73
N PRO A 181 -12.30 4.45 -6.12
CA PRO A 181 -12.33 5.86 -6.46
C PRO A 181 -11.84 6.77 -5.33
N SER A 182 -11.42 7.99 -5.69
CA SER A 182 -11.00 9.01 -4.73
C SER A 182 -12.11 9.30 -3.70
N PRO A 183 -11.75 9.49 -2.41
CA PRO A 183 -12.64 10.10 -1.43
C PRO A 183 -13.25 11.41 -1.97
N ARG A 184 -14.54 11.64 -1.71
CA ARG A 184 -15.31 12.80 -2.25
C ARG A 184 -15.38 14.00 -1.30
N ALA A 185 -14.95 13.82 -0.06
CA ALA A 185 -14.84 14.84 0.96
C ALA A 185 -13.39 14.88 1.51
N PRO A 186 -12.97 15.98 2.15
CA PRO A 186 -11.69 16.03 2.86
C PRO A 186 -11.70 15.14 4.11
N GLY A 187 -10.52 14.84 4.64
CA GLY A 187 -10.36 14.17 5.93
C GLY A 187 -10.32 12.65 5.84
N PHE A 188 -9.98 12.10 4.67
CA PHE A 188 -9.76 10.66 4.49
C PHE A 188 -8.27 10.34 4.58
N GLY A 189 -7.81 10.00 5.79
CA GLY A 189 -6.43 9.59 6.08
C GLY A 189 -6.29 8.09 6.33
N TYR A 190 -5.15 7.70 6.91
CA TYR A 190 -4.86 6.30 7.25
C TYR A 190 -5.85 5.76 8.27
N ARG A 191 -6.29 6.59 9.22
CA ARG A 191 -7.25 6.17 10.25
C ARG A 191 -8.63 5.88 9.67
N GLN A 192 -9.11 6.71 8.73
CA GLN A 192 -10.37 6.48 8.03
C GLN A 192 -10.29 5.27 7.10
N ALA A 193 -9.15 5.03 6.43
CA ALA A 193 -8.94 3.79 5.68
C ALA A 193 -9.05 2.56 6.59
N GLY A 194 -8.48 2.61 7.81
CA GLY A 194 -8.60 1.54 8.80
C GLY A 194 -10.06 1.25 9.19
N ALA A 195 -10.85 2.30 9.44
CA ALA A 195 -12.28 2.17 9.72
C ALA A 195 -13.07 1.60 8.53
N ALA A 196 -12.78 2.05 7.31
CA ALA A 196 -13.42 1.56 6.09
C ALA A 196 -13.14 0.06 5.88
N PHE A 197 -11.91 -0.38 6.14
CA PHE A 197 -11.53 -1.78 6.02
C PHE A 197 -12.11 -2.64 7.15
N ASN A 198 -12.20 -2.14 8.38
CA ASN A 198 -12.91 -2.85 9.44
C ASN A 198 -14.40 -3.04 9.09
N ASN A 199 -15.06 -1.99 8.56
CA ASN A 199 -16.44 -2.08 8.08
C ASN A 199 -16.59 -3.11 6.93
N LEU A 200 -15.64 -3.15 5.98
CA LEU A 200 -15.59 -4.21 4.97
C LEU A 200 -15.55 -5.61 5.62
N MET A 201 -14.62 -5.81 6.56
CA MET A 201 -14.40 -7.11 7.18
C MET A 201 -15.62 -7.58 7.98
N GLN A 202 -16.18 -6.73 8.83
CA GLN A 202 -17.27 -7.11 9.73
C GLN A 202 -18.64 -7.08 9.05
N ASP A 203 -19.03 -5.94 8.47
CA ASP A 203 -20.41 -5.69 8.06
C ASP A 203 -20.72 -6.24 6.66
N HIS A 204 -19.71 -6.31 5.78
CA HIS A 204 -19.90 -6.79 4.40
C HIS A 204 -19.46 -8.24 4.19
N LEU A 205 -18.41 -8.69 4.89
CA LEU A 205 -17.86 -10.04 4.74
C LEU A 205 -18.17 -10.97 5.93
N GLY A 206 -18.69 -10.45 7.04
CA GLY A 206 -19.09 -11.24 8.21
C GLY A 206 -17.92 -11.75 9.06
N TYR A 207 -16.70 -11.25 8.84
CA TYR A 207 -15.53 -11.59 9.65
C TYR A 207 -15.50 -10.74 10.92
N SER A 208 -16.19 -11.20 11.97
CA SER A 208 -16.24 -10.53 13.27
C SER A 208 -14.87 -10.36 13.94
N ARG A 209 -13.92 -11.24 13.61
CA ARG A 209 -12.52 -11.15 14.00
C ARG A 209 -11.63 -11.45 12.81
N TYR A 210 -10.47 -10.81 12.75
CA TYR A 210 -9.48 -11.03 11.70
C TYR A 210 -8.07 -10.69 12.18
N VAL A 211 -7.08 -11.24 11.49
CA VAL A 211 -5.68 -10.79 11.57
C VAL A 211 -5.39 -9.83 10.43
N ALA A 212 -4.37 -8.98 10.57
CA ALA A 212 -4.00 -8.06 9.51
C ALA A 212 -2.50 -8.12 9.19
N GLN A 213 -2.19 -7.92 7.91
CA GLN A 213 -0.85 -7.78 7.39
C GLN A 213 -0.73 -6.48 6.60
N GLY A 214 0.38 -5.75 6.77
CA GLY A 214 0.63 -4.53 6.01
C GLY A 214 2.09 -4.06 6.02
N GLY A 215 2.46 -3.38 4.95
CA GLY A 215 3.71 -2.64 4.80
C GLY A 215 3.42 -1.20 4.34
N ASP A 216 4.42 -0.33 4.37
CA ASP A 216 4.28 1.11 4.02
C ASP A 216 3.04 1.75 4.69
N ALA A 217 2.19 2.47 3.96
CA ALA A 217 0.93 3.03 4.46
C ALA A 217 -0.01 1.97 5.03
N GLY A 218 0.11 0.72 4.57
CA GLY A 218 -0.59 -0.43 5.14
C GLY A 218 -0.26 -0.65 6.62
N ASP A 219 0.99 -0.45 7.05
CA ASP A 219 1.36 -0.52 8.48
C ASP A 219 0.58 0.53 9.30
N PHE A 220 0.50 1.77 8.80
CA PHE A 220 -0.25 2.84 9.48
C PHE A 220 -1.72 2.48 9.59
N ILE A 221 -2.32 2.01 8.50
CA ILE A 221 -3.74 1.68 8.41
C ILE A 221 -4.10 0.53 9.37
N ILE A 222 -3.33 -0.57 9.37
CA ILE A 222 -3.63 -1.71 10.24
C ILE A 222 -3.42 -1.39 11.71
N ARG A 223 -2.48 -0.48 12.05
CA ARG A 223 -2.28 0.00 13.42
C ARG A 223 -3.46 0.84 13.90
N TYR A 224 -3.94 1.78 13.10
CA TYR A 224 -5.15 2.53 13.44
C TYR A 224 -6.36 1.61 13.57
N ALA A 225 -6.53 0.64 12.66
CA ALA A 225 -7.59 -0.36 12.77
C ALA A 225 -7.49 -1.17 14.08
N ALA A 226 -6.30 -1.58 14.49
CA ALA A 226 -6.09 -2.34 15.73
C ALA A 226 -6.40 -1.53 17.00
N VAL A 227 -6.11 -0.23 16.95
CA VAL A 227 -6.34 0.71 18.06
C VAL A 227 -7.81 1.07 18.19
N ASP A 228 -8.48 1.31 17.05
CA ASP A 228 -9.87 1.77 17.00
C ASP A 228 -10.88 0.61 17.12
N PHE A 229 -10.51 -0.58 16.64
CA PHE A 229 -11.37 -1.77 16.62
C PHE A 229 -10.70 -2.96 17.32
N PRO A 230 -10.34 -2.83 18.62
CA PRO A 230 -9.51 -3.82 19.30
C PRO A 230 -10.19 -5.18 19.50
N ASP A 231 -11.52 -5.24 19.45
CA ASP A 231 -12.29 -6.48 19.57
C ASP A 231 -12.32 -7.29 18.26
N ALA A 232 -12.08 -6.64 17.12
CA ALA A 232 -12.10 -7.23 15.79
C ALA A 232 -10.71 -7.64 15.33
N VAL A 233 -9.71 -6.77 15.53
CA VAL A 233 -8.33 -7.04 15.14
C VAL A 233 -7.65 -7.90 16.22
N VAL A 234 -7.30 -9.14 15.86
CA VAL A 234 -6.71 -10.11 16.79
C VAL A 234 -5.20 -9.93 16.93
N SER A 235 -4.49 -9.79 15.81
CA SER A 235 -3.05 -9.62 15.77
C SER A 235 -2.58 -9.09 14.42
N LEU A 236 -1.36 -8.55 14.41
CA LEU A 236 -0.75 -7.90 13.25
C LEU A 236 0.54 -8.60 12.83
N HIS A 237 0.76 -8.67 11.52
CA HIS A 237 2.07 -8.89 10.91
C HIS A 237 2.44 -7.63 10.13
N SER A 238 3.62 -7.07 10.36
CA SER A 238 4.08 -5.89 9.64
C SER A 238 5.44 -6.14 8.99
N ASN A 239 5.58 -5.72 7.72
CA ASN A 239 6.89 -5.66 7.08
C ASN A 239 7.46 -4.23 7.01
N PHE A 240 6.84 -3.27 7.70
CA PHE A 240 7.24 -1.87 7.70
C PHE A 240 6.99 -1.23 9.07
N TRP A 241 7.44 -1.89 10.14
CA TRP A 241 7.11 -1.47 11.50
C TRP A 241 7.86 -0.20 11.91
N VAL A 242 7.16 0.94 11.85
CA VAL A 242 7.77 2.25 12.08
C VAL A 242 8.00 2.54 13.57
N VAL A 243 9.24 2.92 13.91
CA VAL A 243 9.64 3.40 15.25
C VAL A 243 10.64 4.56 15.19
N PRO A 244 10.17 5.81 15.15
CA PRO A 244 11.05 6.98 15.15
C PRO A 244 12.03 7.00 16.35
N PRO A 245 13.29 7.43 16.14
CA PRO A 245 14.23 7.63 17.24
C PRO A 245 13.77 8.78 18.13
N THR A 246 13.88 8.59 19.43
CA THR A 246 13.60 9.63 20.42
C THR A 246 14.75 10.63 20.52
N ASP A 247 14.51 11.77 21.16
CA ASP A 247 15.57 12.73 21.48
C ASP A 247 16.68 12.11 22.34
N GLU A 248 16.35 11.15 23.20
CA GLU A 248 17.31 10.41 24.00
C GLU A 248 18.23 9.54 23.11
N ASP A 249 17.66 8.83 22.13
CA ASP A 249 18.44 7.99 21.21
C ASP A 249 19.41 8.84 20.38
N ARG A 250 18.93 9.99 19.89
CA ARG A 250 19.76 10.95 19.16
C ARG A 250 20.85 11.55 20.04
N THR A 251 20.58 11.77 21.32
CA THR A 251 21.58 12.23 22.29
C THR A 251 22.64 11.15 22.54
N LYS A 252 22.23 9.89 22.74
CA LYS A 252 23.17 8.75 22.88
C LYS A 252 24.09 8.62 21.67
N LEU A 253 23.57 8.78 20.46
CA LEU A 253 24.39 8.78 19.24
C LEU A 253 25.44 9.89 19.25
N LYS A 254 25.04 11.14 19.56
CA LYS A 254 25.96 12.29 19.62
C LYS A 254 27.05 12.14 20.68
N GLU A 255 26.74 11.48 21.79
CA GLU A 255 27.69 11.21 22.88
C GLU A 255 28.57 9.96 22.63
N GLY A 256 28.39 9.25 21.52
CA GLY A 256 29.11 8.00 21.23
C GLY A 256 28.71 6.83 22.13
N LYS A 257 27.49 6.86 22.68
CA LYS A 257 26.95 5.87 23.62
C LYS A 257 25.91 4.92 23.00
N SER A 258 25.50 5.15 21.76
CA SER A 258 24.61 4.26 21.02
C SER A 258 25.31 2.94 20.68
N THR A 259 24.56 1.84 20.68
CA THR A 259 25.00 0.58 20.08
C THR A 259 25.22 0.74 18.56
N LEU A 260 25.87 -0.25 17.92
CA LEU A 260 26.09 -0.22 16.48
C LEU A 260 24.75 -0.26 15.72
N GLU A 261 23.81 -1.06 16.20
CA GLU A 261 22.47 -1.21 15.63
C GLU A 261 21.66 0.09 15.75
N GLU A 262 21.69 0.75 16.92
CA GLU A 262 21.04 2.05 17.12
C GLU A 262 21.66 3.13 16.23
N ALA A 263 22.98 3.17 16.10
CA ALA A 263 23.66 4.11 15.22
C ALA A 263 23.35 3.85 13.74
N ASP A 264 23.20 2.58 13.34
CA ASP A 264 22.87 2.21 11.97
C ASP A 264 21.46 2.63 11.58
N ILE A 265 20.46 2.30 12.41
CA ILE A 265 19.06 2.68 12.12
C ILE A 265 18.88 4.20 12.11
N ILE A 266 19.51 4.95 13.04
CA ILE A 266 19.42 6.42 13.01
C ILE A 266 20.02 6.98 11.73
N ARG A 267 21.19 6.50 11.30
CA ARG A 267 21.84 6.96 10.05
C ARG A 267 21.01 6.63 8.81
N ARG A 268 20.39 5.45 8.77
CA ARG A 268 19.48 5.04 7.69
C ARG A 268 18.29 5.98 7.59
N LEU A 269 17.65 6.30 8.71
CA LEU A 269 16.50 7.20 8.74
C LEU A 269 16.88 8.64 8.38
N ASP A 270 18.01 9.14 8.90
CA ASP A 270 18.50 10.47 8.55
C ASP A 270 18.87 10.56 7.06
N GLY A 271 19.44 9.50 6.49
CA GLY A 271 19.69 9.38 5.05
C GLY A 271 18.40 9.40 4.22
N PHE A 272 17.39 8.62 4.62
CA PHE A 272 16.08 8.62 3.97
C PHE A 272 15.40 10.01 4.03
N SER A 273 15.32 10.62 5.22
CA SER A 273 14.73 11.95 5.38
C SER A 273 15.48 13.04 4.61
N GLY A 274 16.81 12.95 4.54
CA GLY A 274 17.65 13.94 3.87
C GLY A 274 17.69 13.82 2.34
N GLN A 275 17.53 12.61 1.80
CA GLN A 275 17.77 12.35 0.37
C GLN A 275 16.52 11.87 -0.39
N HIS A 276 15.60 11.18 0.27
CA HIS A 276 14.50 10.46 -0.41
C HIS A 276 13.10 10.93 0.02
N TRP A 277 12.95 11.72 1.09
CA TRP A 277 11.63 12.16 1.59
C TRP A 277 11.00 13.36 0.84
N ALA A 278 11.66 13.90 -0.18
CA ALA A 278 11.17 15.06 -0.91
C ALA A 278 9.78 14.83 -1.55
N TYR A 279 9.50 13.61 -2.03
CA TYR A 279 8.18 13.27 -2.56
C TYR A 279 7.10 13.36 -1.45
N GLY A 280 7.40 12.84 -0.26
CA GLY A 280 6.51 12.85 0.90
C GLY A 280 6.18 14.27 1.33
N HIS A 281 7.16 15.17 1.32
CA HIS A 281 6.93 16.60 1.60
C HIS A 281 5.94 17.23 0.62
N LEU A 282 6.10 16.99 -0.69
CA LEU A 282 5.21 17.53 -1.72
C LEU A 282 3.80 16.95 -1.63
N HIS A 283 3.69 15.64 -1.37
CA HIS A 283 2.41 14.95 -1.19
C HIS A 283 1.63 15.49 0.02
N GLN A 284 2.33 15.79 1.13
CA GLN A 284 1.71 16.39 2.32
C GLN A 284 1.25 17.83 2.09
N THR A 285 2.09 18.65 1.46
CA THR A 285 1.89 20.11 1.46
C THR A 285 1.09 20.60 0.26
N ARG A 286 1.30 20.02 -0.93
CA ARG A 286 0.78 20.52 -2.20
C ARG A 286 0.32 19.39 -3.16
N PRO A 287 -0.47 18.39 -2.70
CA PRO A 287 -0.82 17.22 -3.52
C PRO A 287 -1.57 17.58 -4.81
N LEU A 288 -2.50 18.54 -4.76
CA LEU A 288 -3.26 18.96 -5.96
C LEU A 288 -2.37 19.64 -6.99
N ARG A 289 -1.39 20.45 -6.54
CA ARG A 289 -0.43 21.12 -7.44
C ARG A 289 0.40 20.09 -8.19
N LEU A 290 0.89 19.07 -7.49
CA LEU A 290 1.62 17.97 -8.12
C LEU A 290 0.71 17.15 -9.06
N ALA A 291 -0.50 16.85 -8.62
CA ALA A 291 -1.46 16.07 -9.40
C ALA A 291 -1.80 16.72 -10.75
N HIS A 292 -1.91 18.04 -10.83
CA HIS A 292 -2.10 18.72 -12.13
C HIS A 292 -0.98 18.41 -13.13
N ALA A 293 0.27 18.35 -12.68
CA ALA A 293 1.40 17.99 -13.55
C ALA A 293 1.37 16.48 -13.89
N MET A 294 1.15 15.63 -12.89
CA MET A 294 1.23 14.17 -13.04
C MET A 294 0.00 13.53 -13.69
N THR A 295 -1.11 14.27 -13.83
CA THR A 295 -2.30 13.82 -14.59
C THR A 295 -2.19 14.14 -16.07
N ASP A 296 -1.27 15.02 -16.49
CA ASP A 296 -1.11 15.32 -17.91
C ASP A 296 -0.18 14.35 -18.63
N SER A 297 0.91 13.94 -17.99
CA SER A 297 1.92 13.05 -18.58
C SER A 297 1.96 11.69 -17.88
N PRO A 298 1.52 10.59 -18.51
CA PRO A 298 1.62 9.26 -17.93
C PRO A 298 3.08 8.83 -17.72
N VAL A 299 3.99 9.23 -18.62
CA VAL A 299 5.43 8.96 -18.47
C VAL A 299 6.03 9.82 -17.35
N GLY A 300 5.55 11.05 -17.16
CA GLY A 300 5.94 11.89 -16.02
C GLY A 300 5.58 11.26 -14.69
N LEU A 301 4.35 10.75 -14.54
CA LEU A 301 3.94 9.99 -13.36
C LEU A 301 4.74 8.70 -13.20
N ALA A 302 5.02 7.98 -14.28
CA ALA A 302 5.84 6.76 -14.23
C ALA A 302 7.24 7.05 -13.70
N MET A 303 7.90 8.14 -14.12
CA MET A 303 9.22 8.51 -13.61
C MET A 303 9.15 8.97 -12.15
N TRP A 304 8.11 9.69 -11.76
CA TRP A 304 7.88 10.05 -10.35
C TRP A 304 7.77 8.83 -9.44
N ILE A 305 7.08 7.77 -9.91
CA ILE A 305 6.95 6.51 -9.18
C ILE A 305 8.26 5.72 -9.23
N TYR A 306 8.89 5.63 -10.41
CA TYR A 306 10.09 4.83 -10.63
C TYR A 306 11.27 5.29 -9.78
N ASP A 307 11.39 6.60 -9.53
CA ASP A 307 12.38 7.18 -8.61
C ASP A 307 12.31 6.57 -7.20
N VAL A 308 11.10 6.24 -6.74
CA VAL A 308 10.89 5.60 -5.43
C VAL A 308 11.07 4.09 -5.51
N LEU A 309 10.69 3.46 -6.62
CA LEU A 309 10.75 2.01 -6.78
C LEU A 309 12.18 1.45 -6.84
N VAL A 310 13.12 2.17 -7.46
CA VAL A 310 14.49 1.68 -7.67
C VAL A 310 15.26 1.51 -6.35
N PRO A 311 15.31 2.50 -5.44
CA PRO A 311 16.00 2.35 -4.16
C PRO A 311 15.39 1.31 -3.22
N CYS A 312 14.11 0.95 -3.44
CA CYS A 312 13.36 0.01 -2.62
C CYS A 312 13.73 -1.46 -2.82
N VAL A 313 14.55 -1.78 -3.82
CA VAL A 313 14.99 -3.16 -4.14
C VAL A 313 16.50 -3.22 -4.29
N GLU A 314 17.07 -4.42 -4.22
CA GLU A 314 18.50 -4.63 -4.46
C GLU A 314 18.86 -4.25 -5.91
N GLU A 315 19.98 -3.54 -6.11
CA GLU A 315 20.38 -2.96 -7.41
C GLU A 315 20.38 -4.01 -8.54
N GLU A 316 20.95 -5.18 -8.25
CA GLU A 316 21.04 -6.32 -9.17
C GLU A 316 19.68 -6.89 -9.58
N ASN A 317 18.64 -6.64 -8.77
CA ASN A 317 17.28 -7.09 -9.01
C ASN A 317 16.41 -6.03 -9.72
N VAL A 318 16.83 -4.77 -9.82
CA VAL A 318 16.04 -3.66 -10.39
C VAL A 318 15.56 -4.02 -11.79
N ALA A 319 16.45 -4.39 -12.72
CA ALA A 319 16.08 -4.69 -14.10
C ALA A 319 15.19 -5.94 -14.24
N ARG A 320 15.32 -6.90 -13.31
CA ARG A 320 14.52 -8.13 -13.28
C ARG A 320 13.11 -7.86 -12.77
N ILE A 321 12.97 -7.03 -11.74
CA ILE A 321 11.69 -6.71 -11.11
C ILE A 321 10.97 -5.64 -11.93
N TRP A 322 11.61 -4.51 -12.16
CA TRP A 322 11.04 -3.31 -12.77
C TRP A 322 11.27 -3.27 -14.28
N THR A 323 10.73 -4.29 -14.96
CA THR A 323 10.62 -4.28 -16.42
C THR A 323 9.72 -3.11 -16.90
N PRO A 324 9.85 -2.64 -18.15
CA PRO A 324 8.96 -1.61 -18.68
C PRO A 324 7.47 -1.93 -18.52
N ASP A 325 7.06 -3.18 -18.78
CA ASP A 325 5.67 -3.62 -18.58
C ASP A 325 5.23 -3.49 -17.12
N ARG A 326 6.10 -3.86 -16.16
CA ARG A 326 5.76 -3.76 -14.73
C ARG A 326 5.71 -2.31 -14.28
N VAL A 327 6.68 -1.47 -14.63
CA VAL A 327 6.66 -0.03 -14.27
C VAL A 327 5.40 0.65 -14.80
N ILE A 328 5.02 0.37 -16.05
CA ILE A 328 3.81 0.92 -16.65
C ILE A 328 2.56 0.39 -15.93
N THR A 329 2.47 -0.91 -15.68
CA THR A 329 1.31 -1.51 -14.99
C THR A 329 1.16 -0.99 -13.56
N TRP A 330 2.26 -0.84 -12.84
CA TRP A 330 2.30 -0.25 -11.50
C TRP A 330 1.82 1.20 -11.53
N THR A 331 2.27 1.96 -12.53
CA THR A 331 1.84 3.35 -12.77
C THR A 331 0.36 3.44 -13.13
N MET A 332 -0.18 2.49 -13.90
CA MET A 332 -1.60 2.46 -14.29
C MET A 332 -2.53 2.44 -13.08
N MET A 333 -2.10 1.85 -11.95
CA MET A 333 -2.90 1.81 -10.71
C MET A 333 -3.06 3.18 -10.04
N HIS A 334 -2.26 4.18 -10.42
CA HIS A 334 -2.38 5.57 -9.99
C HIS A 334 -2.91 6.47 -11.10
N TRP A 335 -2.61 6.12 -12.36
CA TRP A 335 -3.06 6.86 -13.54
C TRP A 335 -4.55 6.70 -13.81
N ILE A 336 -5.10 5.48 -13.70
CA ILE A 336 -6.52 5.17 -13.92
C ILE A 336 -7.44 6.01 -13.01
N PRO A 337 -7.29 5.96 -11.66
CA PRO A 337 -8.13 6.77 -10.76
C PRO A 337 -7.73 8.25 -10.72
N GLY A 338 -6.57 8.60 -11.26
CA GLY A 338 -5.92 9.91 -11.11
C GLY A 338 -5.09 9.98 -9.81
N PRO A 339 -3.87 10.56 -9.84
CA PRO A 339 -2.90 10.40 -8.76
C PRO A 339 -3.16 11.30 -7.54
N TYR A 340 -4.14 12.21 -7.61
CA TYR A 340 -4.39 13.17 -6.53
C TYR A 340 -4.65 12.49 -5.19
N ALA A 341 -5.51 11.48 -5.17
CA ALA A 341 -5.93 10.82 -3.94
C ALA A 341 -4.74 10.13 -3.26
N ALA A 342 -3.93 9.40 -4.03
CA ALA A 342 -2.68 8.79 -3.56
C ALA A 342 -1.71 9.81 -2.95
N PHE A 343 -1.56 11.00 -3.55
CA PHE A 343 -0.74 12.06 -2.97
C PHE A 343 -1.39 12.66 -1.71
N SER A 344 -2.69 12.91 -1.75
CA SER A 344 -3.43 13.54 -0.65
C SER A 344 -3.54 12.64 0.59
N LEU A 345 -3.36 11.32 0.43
CA LEU A 345 -3.28 10.39 1.55
C LEU A 345 -2.20 10.80 2.55
N TYR A 346 -1.04 11.29 2.06
CA TYR A 346 0.01 11.81 2.95
C TYR A 346 -0.42 13.09 3.68
N LYS A 347 -1.14 14.00 3.00
CA LYS A 347 -1.67 15.20 3.64
C LYS A 347 -2.64 14.86 4.77
N HIS A 348 -3.50 13.88 4.56
CA HIS A 348 -4.45 13.43 5.57
C HIS A 348 -3.80 12.58 6.66
N GLY A 349 -2.81 11.77 6.30
CA GLY A 349 -1.96 11.06 7.27
C GLY A 349 -1.19 11.98 8.20
N ALA A 350 -0.77 13.16 7.72
CA ALA A 350 -0.19 14.18 8.58
C ALA A 350 -1.21 14.77 9.56
N ALA A 351 -2.47 14.91 9.14
CA ALA A 351 -3.56 15.33 10.03
C ALA A 351 -3.94 14.24 11.06
N ASP A 352 -3.72 12.96 10.73
CA ASP A 352 -3.87 11.83 11.66
C ASP A 352 -2.72 11.75 12.67
N GLY A 353 -1.63 12.50 12.46
CA GLY A 353 -0.42 12.48 13.27
C GLY A 353 0.55 11.33 12.96
N ALA A 354 0.37 10.63 11.84
CA ALA A 354 1.23 9.50 11.44
C ALA A 354 2.54 9.95 10.79
N ILE A 355 2.53 11.12 10.15
CA ILE A 355 3.67 11.67 9.40
C ILE A 355 3.73 13.19 9.55
N SER A 356 4.87 13.77 9.23
CA SER A 356 5.08 15.21 9.16
C SER A 356 6.01 15.58 8.02
N ILE A 357 6.21 16.89 7.83
CA ILE A 357 7.18 17.40 6.85
C ILE A 357 8.61 16.91 7.13
N SER A 358 8.90 16.47 8.36
CA SER A 358 10.20 16.00 8.81
C SER A 358 10.37 14.48 8.71
N GLY A 359 9.31 13.73 8.41
CA GLY A 359 9.37 12.26 8.27
C GLY A 359 8.14 11.55 8.81
N ILE A 360 8.35 10.34 9.32
CA ILE A 360 7.30 9.52 9.95
C ILE A 360 7.30 9.79 11.45
N GLU A 361 6.10 9.91 12.04
CA GLU A 361 5.88 10.26 13.44
C GLU A 361 5.56 9.03 14.30
N ASN A 362 5.50 9.22 15.62
CA ASN A 362 5.13 8.15 16.54
C ASN A 362 3.65 7.78 16.40
N LEU A 363 3.40 6.50 16.15
CA LEU A 363 2.05 5.95 16.03
C LEU A 363 1.53 5.45 17.38
N PRO A 364 0.19 5.36 17.56
CA PRO A 364 -0.38 4.83 18.79
C PRO A 364 0.08 3.41 19.11
N TYR A 365 0.15 3.10 20.41
CA TYR A 365 0.58 1.78 20.88
C TYR A 365 -0.44 0.69 20.54
N VAL A 366 0.00 -0.32 19.77
CA VAL A 366 -0.81 -1.51 19.47
C VAL A 366 -0.73 -2.54 20.60
N LYS A 367 -1.87 -2.84 21.23
CA LYS A 367 -1.94 -3.81 22.36
C LYS A 367 -1.94 -5.26 21.88
N GLN A 368 -2.48 -5.51 20.70
CA GLN A 368 -2.54 -6.82 20.07
C GLN A 368 -1.13 -7.39 19.83
N PRO A 369 -0.95 -8.72 19.82
CA PRO A 369 0.32 -9.33 19.43
C PRO A 369 0.75 -8.88 18.03
N VAL A 370 2.03 -8.51 17.90
CA VAL A 370 2.63 -8.10 16.62
C VAL A 370 3.85 -8.95 16.30
N ALA A 371 3.97 -9.40 15.06
CA ALA A 371 5.22 -9.84 14.46
C ALA A 371 5.71 -8.85 13.42
N ILE A 372 7.02 -8.66 13.34
CA ILE A 372 7.65 -7.79 12.35
C ILE A 372 8.67 -8.54 11.50
N SER A 373 8.64 -8.33 10.19
CA SER A 373 9.63 -8.84 9.24
C SER A 373 10.42 -7.67 8.67
N GLN A 374 11.74 -7.75 8.69
CA GLN A 374 12.63 -6.65 8.34
C GLN A 374 13.52 -7.06 7.17
N PHE A 375 13.51 -6.27 6.11
CA PHE A 375 14.22 -6.54 4.85
C PHE A 375 15.31 -5.47 4.57
N PRO A 376 16.47 -5.84 4.02
CA PRO A 376 17.66 -4.98 3.95
C PRO A 376 17.51 -3.69 3.15
N HIS A 377 16.67 -3.70 2.10
CA HIS A 377 16.38 -2.53 1.28
C HIS A 377 15.11 -1.78 1.73
N ASP A 378 14.65 -2.04 2.95
CA ASP A 378 13.60 -1.25 3.60
C ASP A 378 14.20 -0.22 4.58
N ILE A 379 13.39 0.78 4.93
CA ILE A 379 13.75 1.93 5.78
C ILE A 379 13.98 1.49 7.23
N TRP A 380 13.20 0.51 7.72
CA TRP A 380 13.19 0.06 9.12
C TRP A 380 13.99 -1.23 9.35
N TYR A 381 15.05 -1.45 8.57
CA TYR A 381 15.88 -2.65 8.65
C TYR A 381 16.79 -2.67 9.89
N ARG A 382 16.84 -3.82 10.57
CA ARG A 382 17.59 -4.07 11.82
C ARG A 382 17.22 -3.14 12.98
N THR A 383 15.98 -2.68 13.02
CA THR A 383 15.42 -1.96 14.16
C THR A 383 15.53 -2.81 15.43
N PRO A 384 16.18 -2.31 16.51
CA PRO A 384 16.33 -3.05 17.76
C PRO A 384 14.97 -3.48 18.33
N LEU A 385 14.90 -4.68 18.94
CA LEU A 385 13.64 -5.20 19.47
C LEU A 385 13.03 -4.30 20.55
N ASP A 386 13.86 -3.69 21.40
CA ASP A 386 13.37 -2.78 22.45
C ASP A 386 12.83 -1.46 21.86
N TRP A 387 13.31 -1.05 20.68
CA TRP A 387 12.70 0.05 19.93
C TRP A 387 11.37 -0.41 19.33
N ALA A 388 11.34 -1.55 18.65
CA ALA A 388 10.12 -2.13 18.09
C ALA A 388 8.96 -2.19 19.11
N LYS A 389 9.27 -2.52 20.38
CA LYS A 389 8.31 -2.59 21.48
C LYS A 389 7.78 -1.24 22.00
N ARG A 390 8.34 -0.10 21.60
CA ARG A 390 7.89 1.24 22.04
C ARG A 390 6.47 1.55 21.56
N ASN A 391 6.12 1.10 20.36
CA ASN A 391 4.86 1.42 19.70
C ASN A 391 3.94 0.20 19.51
N GLY A 392 4.23 -0.92 20.19
CA GLY A 392 3.31 -2.06 20.23
C GLY A 392 3.83 -3.29 20.97
N ASN A 393 2.94 -4.25 21.17
CA ASN A 393 3.21 -5.53 21.81
C ASN A 393 3.90 -6.51 20.84
N VAL A 394 5.09 -6.12 20.37
CA VAL A 394 5.91 -6.91 19.45
C VAL A 394 6.41 -8.17 20.13
N LYS A 395 5.88 -9.32 19.70
CA LYS A 395 6.24 -10.66 20.17
C LYS A 395 7.44 -11.21 19.41
N ARG A 396 7.53 -10.90 18.12
CA ARG A 396 8.51 -11.47 17.22
C ARG A 396 9.10 -10.42 16.29
N SER A 397 10.41 -10.48 16.10
CA SER A 397 11.15 -9.66 15.15
C SER A 397 12.03 -10.59 14.30
N ILE A 398 11.85 -10.54 12.99
CA ILE A 398 12.48 -11.42 12.01
C ILE A 398 13.30 -10.55 11.08
N VAL A 399 14.61 -10.78 11.03
CA VAL A 399 15.54 -10.00 10.19
C VAL A 399 16.02 -10.91 9.05
N HIS A 400 15.83 -10.45 7.81
CA HIS A 400 16.19 -11.19 6.61
C HIS A 400 17.47 -10.65 5.97
N GLU A 401 18.15 -11.49 5.20
CA GLU A 401 19.38 -11.11 4.49
C GLU A 401 19.12 -10.62 3.05
N LYS A 402 17.89 -10.77 2.54
CA LYS A 402 17.50 -10.43 1.17
C LYS A 402 16.09 -9.85 1.15
N GLY A 403 15.78 -9.13 0.07
CA GLY A 403 14.49 -8.46 -0.16
C GLY A 403 14.51 -6.98 0.21
N GLY A 404 13.48 -6.26 -0.22
CA GLY A 404 13.35 -4.85 0.04
C GLY A 404 11.97 -4.47 0.54
N HIS A 405 11.54 -3.29 0.11
CA HIS A 405 10.31 -2.66 0.56
C HIS A 405 9.04 -3.35 0.05
N PHE A 406 9.12 -4.15 -1.02
CA PHE A 406 7.98 -4.85 -1.63
C PHE A 406 8.09 -6.38 -1.48
N PRO A 407 8.18 -6.94 -0.27
CA PRO A 407 8.50 -8.35 -0.07
C PRO A 407 7.46 -9.31 -0.66
N ALA A 408 6.18 -8.90 -0.72
CA ALA A 408 5.10 -9.68 -1.35
C ALA A 408 5.28 -9.83 -2.87
N LEU A 409 6.02 -8.93 -3.51
CA LEU A 409 6.37 -8.97 -4.93
C LEU A 409 7.75 -9.60 -5.16
N GLU A 410 8.72 -9.27 -4.29
CA GLU A 410 10.12 -9.63 -4.48
C GLU A 410 10.42 -11.09 -4.11
N ILE A 411 9.90 -11.51 -2.96
CA ILE A 411 10.19 -12.78 -2.29
C ILE A 411 8.94 -13.30 -1.54
N PRO A 412 7.81 -13.51 -2.23
CA PRO A 412 6.52 -13.85 -1.62
C PRO A 412 6.58 -15.07 -0.71
N GLU A 413 7.42 -16.06 -1.02
CA GLU A 413 7.59 -17.27 -0.21
C GLU A 413 8.23 -17.01 1.15
N VAL A 414 9.09 -16.00 1.25
CA VAL A 414 9.72 -15.60 2.52
C VAL A 414 8.70 -14.88 3.39
N LEU A 415 7.98 -13.91 2.83
CA LEU A 415 6.93 -13.20 3.57
C LEU A 415 5.81 -14.15 4.01
N ALA A 416 5.35 -15.05 3.12
CA ALA A 416 4.31 -16.02 3.44
C ALA A 416 4.74 -16.94 4.60
N ARG A 417 6.02 -17.34 4.64
CA ARG A 417 6.56 -18.17 5.73
C ARG A 417 6.48 -17.46 7.08
N ASP A 418 6.84 -16.19 7.14
CA ASP A 418 6.75 -15.41 8.38
C ASP A 418 5.30 -15.28 8.85
N ILE A 419 4.38 -15.00 7.92
CA ILE A 419 2.94 -14.93 8.17
C ILE A 419 2.42 -16.27 8.73
N TRP A 420 2.76 -17.40 8.10
CA TRP A 420 2.38 -18.74 8.57
C TRP A 420 2.94 -19.04 9.94
N GLN A 421 4.22 -18.75 10.18
CA GLN A 421 4.88 -19.07 11.44
C GLN A 421 4.28 -18.28 12.60
N PHE A 422 3.98 -16.99 12.41
CA PHE A 422 3.41 -16.17 13.47
C PHE A 422 1.95 -16.55 13.75
N PHE A 423 1.08 -16.51 12.74
CA PHE A 423 -0.34 -16.79 12.93
C PHE A 423 -0.64 -18.28 13.21
N GLY A 424 0.27 -19.18 12.83
CA GLY A 424 0.21 -20.61 13.15
C GLY A 424 0.54 -20.90 14.62
N ASN A 425 1.31 -20.03 15.28
CA ASN A 425 1.54 -20.09 16.71
C ASN A 425 0.40 -19.40 17.46
N ALA A 426 -0.68 -20.13 17.70
CA ALA A 426 -1.92 -19.57 18.21
C ALA A 426 -1.80 -18.86 19.59
N LYS A 427 -0.94 -19.38 20.47
CA LYS A 427 -0.68 -18.77 21.78
C LYS A 427 0.06 -17.44 21.66
N GLU A 428 1.01 -17.35 20.73
CA GLU A 428 1.82 -16.15 20.53
C GLU A 428 1.04 -15.05 19.82
N SER A 429 0.29 -15.41 18.77
CA SER A 429 -0.48 -14.48 17.94
C SER A 429 -1.92 -14.25 18.39
N GLY A 430 -2.41 -14.97 19.41
CA GLY A 430 -3.79 -14.87 19.87
C GLY A 430 -4.83 -15.48 18.91
N THR A 431 -4.40 -16.21 17.87
CA THR A 431 -5.30 -16.82 16.87
C THR A 431 -6.07 -18.04 17.40
N GLU A 432 -5.96 -18.37 18.69
CA GLU A 432 -6.79 -19.40 19.34
C GLU A 432 -8.30 -19.11 19.22
N VAL A 433 -8.67 -17.85 19.02
CA VAL A 433 -10.06 -17.42 18.80
C VAL A 433 -10.69 -17.92 17.49
N PHE A 434 -9.90 -18.47 16.56
CA PHE A 434 -10.35 -18.99 15.26
C PHE A 434 -10.47 -20.52 15.21
N LYS A 435 -10.21 -21.22 16.33
CA LYS A 435 -10.24 -22.68 16.41
C LYS A 435 -11.62 -23.25 16.68
#